data_AF-G5BTJ5-F1
#
_entry.id   AF-G5BTJ5-F1
#
_cell.length_a   1.000
_cell.length_b   1.000
_cell.length_c   1.000
_cell.angle_alpha   90.00
_cell.angle_beta   90.00
_cell.angle_gamma   90.00
#
_symmetry.space_group_name_H-M   'P 1'
#
loop_
_entity.id
_entity.type
_entity.pdbx_description
1 polymer ?
#
loop_
_entity_poly.entity_id
_entity_poly.type
_entity_poly.pdbx_seq_one_letter_code
_entity_poly.pdbx_strand_id
1 'polypeptide(L)'
;MALFSVILFLVAMLLPSFPVKGNEKRVFAALSTTLPEVQKEIVNKHNELRRAVSPSASDMLKMEWSRAAAKKAQAWADQCQYRHSRKEDRKLSA
;
A
#
# COMPACT_ATOMS: atom_id res chain seq x y z
N MET A 1 -18.25 -43.72 20.91
CA MET A 1 -16.99 -43.59 20.16
C MET A 1 -17.21 -43.13 18.72
N ALA A 2 -18.04 -43.82 17.92
CA ALA A 2 -18.28 -43.44 16.51
C ALA A 2 -18.93 -42.05 16.32
N LEU A 3 -19.92 -41.68 17.14
CA LEU A 3 -20.61 -40.38 17.01
C LEU A 3 -19.67 -39.18 17.23
N PHE A 4 -18.77 -39.28 18.22
CA PHE A 4 -17.79 -38.23 18.50
C PHE A 4 -16.80 -38.08 17.35
N SER A 5 -16.31 -39.19 16.79
CA SER A 5 -15.46 -39.18 15.60
C SER A 5 -16.16 -38.56 14.39
N VAL A 6 -17.44 -38.86 14.15
CA VAL A 6 -18.22 -38.28 13.05
C VAL A 6 -18.41 -36.77 13.23
N ILE A 7 -18.71 -36.31 14.45
CA ILE A 7 -18.84 -34.87 14.77
C ILE A 7 -17.51 -34.15 14.57
N LEU A 8 -16.40 -34.76 14.98
CA LEU A 8 -15.06 -34.16 14.84
C LEU A 8 -14.65 -34.03 13.37
N PHE A 9 -14.98 -35.03 12.54
CA PHE A 9 -14.78 -34.97 11.09
C PHE A 9 -15.69 -33.94 10.41
N LEU A 10 -16.96 -33.82 10.81
CA LEU A 10 -17.88 -32.79 10.30
C LEU A 10 -17.38 -31.38 10.62
N VAL A 11 -16.95 -31.15 11.87
CA VAL A 11 -16.40 -29.86 12.30
C VAL A 11 -15.11 -29.54 11.54
N ALA A 12 -14.20 -30.50 11.35
CA ALA A 12 -12.97 -30.32 10.58
C ALA A 12 -13.20 -30.10 9.07
N MET A 13 -14.28 -30.63 8.50
CA MET A 13 -14.71 -30.39 7.11
C MET A 13 -15.49 -29.08 6.92
N LEU A 14 -16.14 -28.56 7.98
CA LEU A 14 -16.85 -27.27 8.00
C LEU A 14 -15.92 -26.09 8.32
N LEU A 15 -14.89 -26.29 9.15
CA LEU A 15 -13.85 -25.32 9.52
C LEU A 15 -12.93 -24.79 8.38
N PRO A 16 -12.68 -25.48 7.25
CA PRO A 16 -11.83 -24.93 6.18
C PRO A 16 -12.48 -23.74 5.45
N SER A 17 -13.76 -23.44 5.76
CA SER A 17 -14.55 -22.39 5.13
C SER A 17 -14.47 -21.04 5.85
N PHE A 18 -13.68 -20.90 6.92
CA PHE A 18 -13.43 -19.58 7.51
C PHE A 18 -12.20 -18.95 6.85
N PRO A 19 -12.37 -18.01 5.91
CA PRO A 19 -11.24 -17.29 5.38
C PRO A 19 -10.69 -16.39 6.51
N VAL A 20 -9.53 -16.73 7.06
CA VAL A 20 -8.66 -15.80 7.81
C VAL A 20 -8.08 -14.78 6.83
N LYS A 21 -8.95 -14.09 6.08
CA LYS A 21 -8.62 -13.16 4.98
C LYS A 21 -9.11 -11.75 5.29
N GLY A 22 -9.82 -11.57 6.40
CA GLY A 22 -10.38 -10.30 6.84
C GLY A 22 -9.33 -9.32 7.35
N ASN A 23 -8.29 -9.81 8.03
CA ASN A 23 -7.29 -8.93 8.66
C ASN A 23 -6.34 -8.29 7.63
N GLU A 24 -5.80 -9.08 6.70
CA GLU A 24 -4.88 -8.58 5.66
C GLU A 24 -5.52 -7.52 4.76
N LYS A 25 -6.79 -7.74 4.36
CA LYS A 25 -7.55 -6.76 3.57
C LYS A 25 -7.74 -5.43 4.31
N ARG A 26 -7.98 -5.48 5.62
CA ARG A 26 -8.13 -4.27 6.44
C ARG A 26 -6.81 -3.52 6.58
N VAL A 27 -5.69 -4.23 6.78
CA VAL A 27 -4.35 -3.64 6.83
C VAL A 27 -4.01 -2.98 5.50
N PHE A 28 -4.23 -3.66 4.37
CA PHE A 28 -3.95 -3.08 3.05
C PHE A 28 -4.83 -1.85 2.75
N ALA A 29 -6.11 -1.89 3.13
CA ALA A 29 -7.00 -0.74 2.97
C ALA A 29 -6.53 0.48 3.79
N ALA A 30 -5.98 0.26 4.99
CA ALA A 30 -5.43 1.33 5.83
C ALA A 30 -4.18 1.98 5.23
N LEU A 31 -3.45 1.29 4.35
CA LEU A 31 -2.28 1.81 3.63
C LEU A 31 -2.63 2.53 2.32
N SER A 32 -3.92 2.71 2.02
CA SER A 32 -4.33 3.34 0.77
C SER A 32 -3.84 4.79 0.69
N THR A 33 -3.13 5.13 -0.38
CA THR A 33 -2.69 6.50 -0.68
C THR A 33 -3.83 7.45 -1.07
N THR A 34 -5.07 6.97 -1.11
CA THR A 34 -6.26 7.83 -1.22
C THR A 34 -6.60 8.52 0.11
N LEU A 35 -6.14 7.97 1.24
CA LEU A 35 -6.36 8.52 2.57
C LEU A 35 -5.42 9.72 2.83
N PRO A 36 -5.94 10.90 3.24
CA PRO A 36 -5.11 12.08 3.50
C PRO A 36 -4.00 11.84 4.54
N GLU A 37 -4.27 11.02 5.56
CA GLU A 37 -3.29 10.72 6.61
C GLU A 37 -2.07 9.96 6.05
N VAL A 38 -2.30 9.00 5.15
CA VAL A 38 -1.22 8.25 4.47
C VAL A 38 -0.44 9.17 3.53
N GLN A 39 -1.11 10.06 2.79
CA GLN A 39 -0.44 11.05 1.94
C GLN A 39 0.48 11.96 2.77
N LYS A 40 -0.03 12.43 3.92
CA LYS A 40 0.71 13.28 4.86
C LYS A 40 1.90 12.52 5.46
N GLU A 41 1.72 11.28 5.86
CA GLU A 41 2.81 10.43 6.38
C GLU A 41 3.93 10.27 5.35
N ILE A 42 3.59 9.94 4.10
CA ILE A 42 4.56 9.80 3.00
C ILE A 42 5.34 11.08 2.80
N VAL A 43 4.65 12.22 2.63
CA VAL A 43 5.30 13.52 2.37
C VAL A 43 6.16 13.95 3.56
N ASN A 44 5.67 13.76 4.78
CA ASN A 44 6.41 14.12 5.99
C ASN A 44 7.68 13.28 6.13
N LYS A 45 7.59 11.97 5.89
CA LYS A 45 8.76 11.10 5.99
C LYS A 45 9.82 11.44 4.95
N HIS A 46 9.42 11.71 3.70
CA HIS A 46 10.34 12.17 2.67
C HIS A 46 11.02 13.50 3.07
N ASN A 47 10.24 14.46 3.56
CA ASN A 47 10.77 15.76 3.97
C ASN A 47 11.67 15.68 5.21
N GLU A 48 11.41 14.78 6.15
CA GLU A 48 12.28 14.48 7.29
C GLU A 48 13.65 14.01 6.82
N LEU A 49 13.67 13.01 5.94
CA LEU A 49 14.92 12.46 5.37
C LEU A 49 15.67 13.50 4.53
N ARG A 50 14.95 14.30 3.73
CA ARG A 50 15.53 15.40 2.92
C ARG A 50 16.20 16.46 3.78
N ARG A 51 15.67 16.74 4.99
CA ARG A 51 16.29 17.69 5.94
C ARG A 51 17.50 17.09 6.66
N ALA A 52 17.56 15.77 6.80
CA ALA A 52 18.59 15.08 7.57
C ALA A 52 19.81 14.64 6.73
N VAL A 53 19.92 15.08 5.47
CA VAL A 53 21.04 14.71 4.60
C VAL A 53 22.37 15.23 5.13
N SER A 54 23.45 14.49 4.87
CA SER A 54 24.82 14.87 5.21
C SER A 54 25.75 14.65 4.00
N PRO A 55 26.50 15.67 3.56
CA PRO A 55 26.51 17.05 4.07
C PRO A 55 25.17 17.77 3.87
N SER A 56 24.96 18.89 4.57
CA SER A 56 23.74 19.68 4.43
C SER A 56 23.59 20.22 3.01
N ALA A 57 22.38 20.15 2.48
CA ALA A 57 22.06 20.69 1.16
C ALA A 57 21.71 22.18 1.25
N SER A 58 22.17 22.97 0.27
CA SER A 58 21.93 24.43 0.23
C SER A 58 20.57 24.82 -0.35
N ASP A 59 19.94 23.97 -1.16
CA ASP A 59 18.73 24.30 -1.95
C ASP A 59 17.69 23.16 -1.99
N MET A 60 17.70 22.27 -0.99
CA MET A 60 16.80 21.12 -0.97
C MET A 60 15.33 21.54 -0.87
N LEU A 61 14.59 21.41 -1.98
CA LEU A 61 13.17 21.76 -2.05
C LEU A 61 12.30 20.97 -1.06
N LYS A 62 11.25 21.60 -0.53
CA LYS A 62 10.23 20.90 0.25
C LYS A 62 9.28 20.15 -0.67
N MET A 63 9.06 18.87 -0.42
CA MET A 63 8.08 18.08 -1.16
C MET A 63 6.66 18.36 -0.69
N GLU A 64 5.73 18.27 -1.63
CA GLU A 64 4.28 18.33 -1.41
C GLU A 64 3.57 17.19 -2.15
N TRP A 65 2.34 16.90 -1.76
CA TRP A 65 1.55 15.85 -2.41
C TRP A 65 1.01 16.32 -3.77
N SER A 66 1.37 15.63 -4.85
CA SER A 66 0.84 15.90 -6.19
C SER A 66 -0.26 14.90 -6.56
N ARG A 67 -1.49 15.41 -6.73
CA ARG A 67 -2.63 14.60 -7.20
C ARG A 67 -2.40 14.04 -8.61
N ALA A 68 -1.74 14.80 -9.48
CA ALA A 68 -1.42 14.37 -10.84
C ALA A 68 -0.43 13.19 -10.83
N ALA A 69 0.61 13.26 -9.99
CA ALA A 69 1.57 12.17 -9.82
C ALA A 69 0.90 10.92 -9.21
N ALA A 70 0.06 11.09 -8.18
CA ALA A 70 -0.68 10.00 -7.57
C ALA A 70 -1.57 9.26 -8.59
N LYS A 71 -2.27 9.98 -9.47
CA LYS A 71 -3.09 9.38 -10.54
C LYS A 71 -2.25 8.55 -11.51
N LYS A 72 -1.09 9.06 -11.94
CA LYS A 72 -0.16 8.31 -12.82
C LYS A 72 0.41 7.07 -12.12
N ALA A 73 0.77 7.19 -10.84
CA ALA A 73 1.28 6.08 -10.05
C ALA A 73 0.22 4.98 -9.86
N GLN A 74 -1.04 5.35 -9.56
CA GLN A 74 -2.14 4.40 -9.44
C GLN A 74 -2.38 3.65 -10.76
N ALA A 75 -2.44 4.37 -11.89
CA ALA A 75 -2.63 3.77 -13.21
C ALA A 75 -1.51 2.78 -13.59
N TRP A 76 -0.30 2.94 -13.05
CA TRP A 76 0.78 1.96 -13.20
C TRP A 76 0.61 0.78 -12.24
N ALA A 77 0.34 1.04 -10.96
CA ALA A 77 0.16 0.02 -9.94
C ALA A 77 -1.00 -0.96 -10.27
N ASP A 78 -2.08 -0.44 -10.86
CA ASP A 78 -3.26 -1.22 -11.28
C ASP A 78 -2.94 -2.28 -12.35
N GLN A 79 -1.81 -2.16 -13.05
CA GLN A 79 -1.36 -3.18 -13.99
C GLN A 79 -0.77 -4.42 -13.30
N CYS A 80 -0.52 -4.34 -11.99
CA CYS A 80 0.10 -5.39 -11.17
C CYS A 80 1.44 -5.90 -11.73
N GLN A 81 2.21 -5.03 -12.40
CA GLN A 81 3.52 -5.35 -12.95
C GLN A 81 4.62 -4.86 -12.01
N TYR A 82 5.38 -5.79 -11.43
CA TYR A 82 6.51 -5.45 -10.55
C TYR A 82 7.77 -5.08 -11.35
N ARG A 83 7.69 -3.95 -12.06
CA ARG A 83 8.79 -3.32 -12.81
C ARG A 83 8.58 -1.81 -12.89
N HIS A 84 9.56 -1.08 -13.41
CA HIS A 84 9.40 0.35 -13.66
C HIS A 84 8.49 0.60 -14.87
N SER A 85 7.66 1.65 -14.77
CA SER A 85 6.91 2.19 -15.90
C SER A 85 7.84 2.83 -16.94
N ARG A 86 7.31 3.15 -18.13
CA ARG A 86 8.08 3.92 -19.10
C ARG A 86 8.19 5.38 -18.66
N LYS A 87 9.13 6.13 -19.23
CA LYS A 87 9.36 7.54 -18.81
C LYS A 87 8.14 8.41 -19.13
N GLU A 88 7.46 8.10 -20.21
CA GLU A 88 6.29 8.79 -20.75
C GLU A 88 5.10 8.69 -19.78
N ASP A 89 4.96 7.54 -19.11
CA ASP A 89 3.89 7.29 -18.14
C ASP A 89 4.02 8.14 -16.87
N ARG A 90 5.24 8.62 -16.56
CA ARG A 90 5.53 9.43 -15.36
C ARG A 90 5.54 10.94 -15.61
N LYS A 91 5.39 11.39 -16.87
CA LYS A 91 5.33 12.82 -17.18
C LYS A 91 4.04 13.43 -16.62
N LEU A 92 4.20 14.52 -15.89
CA LEU A 92 3.10 15.37 -15.45
C LEU A 92 2.92 16.47 -16.51
N SER A 93 1.70 16.69 -16.96
CA SER A 93 1.38 17.90 -17.73
C SER A 93 1.48 19.09 -16.76
N ALA A 94 2.23 20.12 -17.18
CA ALA A 94 2.32 21.38 -16.45
C ALA A 94 0.97 22.11 -16.42
#